data_AF-A0A3S1DJN8-F1
#
_entry.id   AF-A0A3S1DJN8-F1
#
_cell.length_a   1.000
_cell.length_b   1.000
_cell.length_c   1.000
_cell.angle_alpha   90.00
_cell.angle_beta   90.00
_cell.angle_gamma   90.00
#
_symmetry.space_group_name_H-M   'P 1'
#
loop_
_entity.id
_entity.type
_entity.pdbx_description
1 polymer ?
#
loop_
_entity_poly.entity_id
_entity_poly.type
_entity_poly.pdbx_seq_one_letter_code
_entity_poly.pdbx_strand_id
1 'polypeptide(L)' 'LVSTGEAVLGIVYATDAPAEPGVKVIGTFPEDSHPPIVYPIAQMADSKDKDTPAFLKCLQSAKAGELFKAQGFTVLTPSN' A
#
# COMPACT_ATOMS: atom_id res chain seq x y z
N LEU A 1 4.37 1.69 -19.09
CA LEU A 1 3.13 1.44 -19.85
C LEU A 1 2.22 2.67 -19.90
N VAL A 2 1.58 3.11 -18.80
CA VAL A 2 0.78 4.36 -18.81
C VAL A 2 1.68 5.62 -18.76
N SER A 3 2.65 5.68 -17.84
CA SER A 3 3.59 6.82 -17.74
C SER A 3 4.48 6.98 -19.00
N THR A 4 4.73 5.88 -19.72
CA THR A 4 5.49 5.87 -20.98
C THR A 4 4.64 6.11 -22.23
N GLY A 5 3.32 6.29 -22.09
CA GLY A 5 2.39 6.60 -23.19
C GLY A 5 2.03 5.42 -24.12
N GLU A 6 2.45 4.20 -23.81
CA GLU A 6 2.19 3.00 -24.62
C GLU A 6 0.80 2.38 -24.37
N ALA A 7 0.12 2.78 -23.28
CA ALA A 7 -1.24 2.37 -22.98
C ALA A 7 -2.12 3.61 -22.71
N VAL A 8 -3.24 3.71 -23.44
CA VAL A 8 -4.19 4.85 -23.34
C VAL A 8 -4.87 4.91 -21.97
N LEU A 9 -5.02 3.76 -21.30
CA LEU A 9 -5.63 3.61 -19.97
C LEU A 9 -4.91 2.50 -19.17
N GLY A 10 -4.85 2.63 -17.85
CA GLY A 10 -4.40 1.56 -16.95
C GLY A 10 -5.12 1.61 -15.61
N ILE A 11 -5.31 0.44 -14.99
CA ILE A 11 -5.85 0.31 -13.64
C ILE A 11 -4.67 0.29 -12.69
N VAL A 12 -4.60 1.25 -11.77
CA VAL A 12 -3.52 1.41 -10.79
C VAL A 12 -4.09 1.58 -9.39
N TYR A 13 -3.28 1.32 -8.37
CA TYR A 13 -3.68 1.62 -6.99
C TYR A 13 -3.66 3.14 -6.76
N ALA A 14 -4.54 3.62 -5.88
CA ALA A 14 -4.65 5.05 -5.58
C ALA A 14 -3.35 5.64 -4.98
N THR A 15 -2.47 4.80 -4.42
CA THR A 15 -1.15 5.16 -3.91
C THR A 15 -0.11 5.41 -5.00
N ASP A 16 -0.33 4.93 -6.22
CA ASP A 16 0.61 5.10 -7.35
C ASP A 16 0.33 6.38 -8.15
N ALA A 17 -0.89 6.92 -8.05
CA ALA A 17 -1.29 8.15 -8.75
C ALA A 17 -0.55 9.42 -8.28
N PRO A 18 -0.23 9.62 -6.97
CA PRO A 18 0.53 10.77 -6.51
C PRO A 18 2.02 10.70 -6.83
N ALA A 19 2.56 9.50 -7.08
CA ALA A 19 3.99 9.28 -7.31
C ALA A 19 4.44 9.70 -8.72
N GLU A 20 3.51 9.80 -9.67
CA GLU A 20 3.78 10.06 -11.08
C GLU A 20 3.01 11.30 -11.56
N PRO A 21 3.64 12.48 -11.67
CA PRO A 21 2.96 13.72 -12.06
C PRO A 21 2.40 13.69 -13.50
N GLY A 22 2.75 12.68 -14.30
CA GLY A 22 2.28 12.48 -15.67
C GLY A 22 0.96 11.74 -15.81
N VAL A 23 0.37 11.22 -14.72
CA VAL A 23 -0.90 10.48 -14.76
C VAL A 23 -2.02 11.24 -14.05
N LYS A 24 -3.23 11.16 -14.63
CA LYS A 24 -4.45 11.74 -14.06
C LYS A 24 -5.44 10.63 -13.77
N VAL A 25 -5.97 10.59 -12.54
CA VAL A 25 -7.07 9.71 -12.19
C VAL A 25 -8.34 10.19 -12.89
N ILE A 26 -8.88 9.37 -13.79
CA ILE A 26 -10.11 9.66 -14.55
C ILE A 26 -11.34 8.94 -13.98
N GLY A 27 -11.15 8.04 -13.02
CA GLY A 27 -12.23 7.33 -12.34
C GLY A 27 -11.68 6.45 -11.21
N THR A 28 -12.48 6.26 -10.16
CA THR A 28 -12.18 5.36 -9.04
C THR A 28 -13.14 4.18 -9.10
N PHE A 29 -12.64 2.96 -8.94
CA PHE A 29 -13.49 1.77 -8.88
C PHE A 29 -14.31 1.78 -7.58
N PRO A 30 -15.59 1.40 -7.62
CA PRO A 30 -16.40 1.21 -6.42
C PRO A 30 -15.78 0.17 -5.47
N GLU A 31 -15.85 0.39 -4.15
CA GLU A 31 -15.26 -0.53 -3.16
C GLU A 31 -15.89 -1.94 -3.16
N ASP A 32 -17.13 -2.06 -3.63
CA ASP A 32 -17.86 -3.33 -3.77
C ASP A 32 -17.56 -4.04 -5.10
N SER A 33 -16.86 -3.38 -6.02
CA SER A 33 -16.49 -3.95 -7.32
C SER A 33 -15.26 -4.87 -7.25
N HIS A 34 -14.55 -4.88 -6.11
CA HIS A 34 -13.38 -5.72 -5.90
C HIS A 34 -13.29 -6.21 -4.44
N PRO A 35 -12.58 -7.33 -4.18
CA PRO A 35 -12.20 -7.70 -2.82
C PRO A 35 -11.37 -6.59 -2.16
N PRO A 36 -11.41 -6.44 -0.82
CA PRO A 36 -10.58 -5.46 -0.12
C PRO A 36 -9.09 -5.61 -0.45
N ILE A 37 -8.46 -4.50 -0.84
CA ILE A 37 -7.03 -4.45 -1.16
C ILE A 37 -6.27 -4.33 0.16
N VAL A 38 -5.75 -5.45 0.66
CA VAL A 38 -5.04 -5.54 1.95
C VAL A 38 -3.60 -5.97 1.73
N TYR A 39 -2.66 -5.26 2.35
CA TYR A 39 -1.23 -5.58 2.33
C TYR A 39 -0.82 -6.23 3.66
N PRO A 40 -0.86 -7.57 3.80
CA PRO A 40 -0.43 -8.23 5.02
C PRO A 40 1.09 -8.15 5.18
N ILE A 41 1.54 -7.95 6.41
CA ILE A 41 2.96 -7.98 6.78
C ILE A 41 3.13 -9.10 7.80
N ALA A 42 4.03 -10.04 7.50
CA ALA A 42 4.30 -11.19 8.36
C ALA A 42 5.80 -11.49 8.41
N GLN A 43 6.26 -11.96 9.56
CA GLN A 43 7.57 -12.57 9.69
C GLN A 43 7.57 -13.93 8.99
N MET A 44 8.57 -14.18 8.13
CA MET A 44 8.76 -15.49 7.50
C MET A 44 9.07 -16.55 8.56
N ALA A 45 8.46 -17.73 8.43
CA ALA A 45 8.59 -18.82 9.41
C ALA A 45 10.05 -19.25 9.64
N ASP A 46 10.87 -19.21 8.59
CA ASP A 46 12.28 -19.59 8.63
C ASP A 46 13.23 -18.43 8.99
N SER A 47 12.71 -17.24 9.31
CA SER A 47 13.56 -16.10 9.67
C SER A 47 14.30 -16.38 10.97
N LYS A 48 15.64 -16.45 10.88
CA LYS A 48 16.54 -16.61 12.03
C LYS A 48 17.11 -15.27 12.51
N ASP A 49 16.69 -14.18 11.89
CA ASP A 49 17.13 -12.84 12.21
C ASP A 49 16.42 -12.35 13.48
N LYS A 50 17.22 -11.96 14.48
CA LYS A 50 16.76 -11.51 15.79
C LYS A 50 16.08 -10.14 15.73
N ASP A 51 16.32 -9.36 14.67
CA ASP A 51 15.77 -8.02 14.50
C ASP A 51 14.42 -8.02 13.76
N THR A 52 14.03 -9.14 13.14
CA THR A 52 12.74 -9.26 12.41
C THR A 52 11.53 -8.89 13.29
N PRO A 53 11.41 -9.36 14.55
CA PRO A 53 10.30 -8.99 15.42
C PRO A 53 10.31 -7.50 15.78
N ALA A 54 11.48 -6.90 15.97
CA ALA A 54 11.62 -5.49 16.27
C ALA A 54 11.21 -4.62 15.08
N PHE A 55 11.58 -5.03 13.86
CA PHE A 55 11.17 -4.37 12.63
C PHE A 55 9.66 -4.48 12.40
N LEU A 56 9.06 -5.65 12.61
CA LEU A 56 7.62 -5.84 12.48
C LEU A 56 6.84 -4.95 13.48
N LYS A 57 7.34 -4.84 14.72
CA LYS A 57 6.79 -3.92 15.72
C LYS A 57 6.95 -2.45 15.33
N CYS A 58 8.07 -2.09 14.69
CA CYS A 58 8.30 -0.74 14.17
C CYS A 58 7.26 -0.38 13.09
N LEU A 59 6.99 -1.29 12.15
CA LEU A 59 5.98 -1.10 11.09
C LEU A 59 4.55 -0.99 11.64
N GLN A 60 4.27 -1.59 12.79
CA GLN A 60 2.99 -1.49 13.50
C GLN A 60 2.88 -0.25 14.41
N SER A 61 3.94 0.54 14.55
CA SER A 61 3.93 1.72 15.42
C SER A 61 3.09 2.86 14.85
N ALA A 62 2.61 3.75 15.72
CA ALA A 62 1.86 4.95 15.31
C ALA A 62 2.64 5.82 14.30
N LYS A 63 3.97 5.92 14.48
CA LYS A 63 4.86 6.67 13.60
C LYS A 63 4.92 6.08 12.19
N ALA A 64 5.01 4.75 12.07
CA ALA A 64 4.94 4.09 10.77
C ALA A 64 3.55 4.26 10.15
N GLY A 65 2.50 4.21 10.96
CA GLY A 65 1.13 4.44 10.50
C GLY A 65 0.91 5.82 9.87
N GLU A 66 1.52 6.88 10.42
CA GLU A 66 1.49 8.22 9.82
C GLU A 66 2.21 8.27 8.46
N LEU A 67 3.34 7.58 8.32
CA LEU A 67 4.08 7.50 7.05
C LEU A 67 3.25 6.76 5.98
N PHE A 68 2.59 5.66 6.35
CA PHE A 68 1.69 4.94 5.44
C PHE A 68 0.52 5.81 5.00
N LYS A 69 -0.11 6.54 5.93
CA LYS A 69 -1.20 7.49 5.60
C LYS A 69 -0.72 8.61 4.67
N ALA A 70 0.49 9.13 4.88
CA ALA A 70 1.07 10.16 4.03
C ALA A 70 1.30 9.67 2.58
N GLN A 71 1.51 8.37 2.39
CA GLN A 71 1.62 7.73 1.07
C GLN A 71 0.26 7.25 0.51
N GLY A 72 -0.86 7.54 1.17
CA GLY A 72 -2.20 7.21 0.71
C GLY A 72 -2.72 5.83 1.15
N PHE A 73 -2.05 5.15 2.08
CA PHE A 73 -2.52 3.87 2.63
C PHE A 73 -3.49 4.07 3.80
N THR A 74 -4.52 3.24 3.87
CA THR A 74 -5.34 3.08 5.07
C THR A 74 -4.71 2.02 5.98
N VAL A 75 -4.31 2.42 7.18
CA VAL A 75 -3.75 1.50 8.18
C VAL A 75 -4.90 0.78 8.87
N LEU A 76 -4.95 -0.54 8.70
CA LEU A 76 -5.88 -1.40 9.41
C LEU A 76 -5.29 -1.70 10.80
N THR A 77 -5.85 -1.11 11.85
CA THR A 77 -5.51 -1.50 13.22
C THR A 77 -5.95 -2.95 13.42
N PRO A 78 -5.09 -3.86 13.92
CA PRO A 78 -5.55 -5.22 14.21
C PRO A 78 -6.68 -5.13 15.23
N SER A 79 -7.84 -5.70 14.90
CA SER A 79 -8.81 -6.05 15.93
C SER A 79 -8.18 -7.17 16.75
N ASN A 80 -8.00 -6.91 18.05
CA ASN A 80 -7.47 -7.85 19.04
C ASN A 80 -8.05 -9.26 18.91
#